data_AF-A0A6M0J690-F1
#
_entry.id   AF-A0A6M0J690-F1
#
_cell.length_a   1.000
_cell.length_b   1.000
_cell.length_c   1.000
_cell.angle_alpha   90.00
_cell.angle_beta   90.00
_cell.angle_gamma   90.00
#
_symmetry.space_group_name_H-M   'P 1'
#
loop_
_entity.id
_entity.type
_entity.pdbx_description
1 polymer ?
#
loop_
_entity_poly.entity_id
_entity_poly.type
_entity_poly.pdbx_seq_one_letter_code
_entity_poly.pdbx_strand_id
1 'polypeptide(L)'
;MTQSVYTQQAPSSFKLNQTIIANTPFKDKQAAAQAELDNYIETQSEAVAPTKDPLTSRDRRIIGEIIQVEPESVRTIWLEGGITVWVRFINGSFLPFDRDWFAKRVAEVKATLLETPLERNERLSDELEEACVKFNLWHPQIDWLSFSTKLYRNNQLVGYIGCNYQGWYSRPRTYGMNRFASSASEAITFLGVRPAVAA
;
A
#
# COMPACT_ATOMS: atom_id res chain seq x y z
N MET A 1 43.09 -14.59 64.25
CA MET A 1 43.56 -15.07 62.94
C MET A 1 44.14 -16.45 63.22
N THR A 2 43.61 -17.57 62.76
CA THR A 2 43.25 -17.97 61.38
C THR A 2 42.21 -19.11 61.43
N GLN A 3 41.20 -19.08 60.56
CA GLN A 3 40.27 -20.18 60.33
C GLN A 3 40.84 -21.08 59.22
N SER A 4 40.97 -22.38 59.49
CA SER A 4 41.30 -23.40 58.48
C SER A 4 40.04 -24.16 58.11
N VAL A 5 39.61 -24.01 56.85
CA VAL A 5 38.45 -24.67 56.27
C VAL A 5 38.84 -26.09 55.87
N TYR A 6 38.25 -27.09 56.51
CA TYR A 6 38.29 -28.48 56.07
C TYR A 6 37.43 -28.64 54.81
N THR A 7 38.02 -29.10 53.71
CA THR A 7 37.29 -29.60 52.55
C THR A 7 37.34 -31.13 52.55
N GLN A 8 36.17 -31.75 52.62
CA GLN A 8 36.01 -33.19 52.49
C GLN A 8 36.35 -33.63 51.05
N GLN A 9 37.11 -34.72 50.96
CA GLN A 9 37.57 -35.35 49.74
C GLN A 9 36.49 -36.31 49.20
N ALA A 10 36.10 -36.16 47.93
CA ALA A 10 35.15 -37.05 47.28
C ALA A 10 35.79 -38.42 46.95
N PRO A 11 35.07 -39.55 47.08
CA PRO A 11 35.60 -40.88 46.84
C PRO A 11 35.95 -41.14 45.36
N SER A 12 37.08 -41.83 45.17
CA SER A 12 37.77 -42.08 43.91
C SER A 12 37.17 -43.23 43.09
N SER A 13 35.90 -43.14 42.68
CA SER A 13 35.31 -44.20 41.83
C SER A 13 34.36 -43.65 40.76
N PHE A 14 34.88 -42.84 39.85
CA PHE A 14 34.33 -42.70 38.50
C PHE A 14 35.47 -42.76 37.50
N LYS A 15 35.73 -43.95 36.95
CA LYS A 15 36.57 -44.09 35.76
C LYS A 15 35.72 -43.72 34.55
N LEU A 16 35.81 -42.46 34.10
CA LEU A 16 35.37 -42.09 32.78
C LEU A 16 36.49 -42.48 31.81
N ASN A 17 36.24 -43.46 30.95
CA ASN A 17 37.20 -43.90 29.94
C ASN A 17 37.54 -42.72 29.01
N GLN A 18 38.76 -42.23 29.11
CA GLN A 18 39.37 -41.34 28.13
C GLN A 18 39.49 -42.10 26.81
N THR A 19 38.52 -41.89 25.92
CA THR A 19 38.70 -42.19 24.51
C THR A 19 39.04 -40.87 23.83
N ILE A 20 40.31 -40.73 23.46
CA ILE A 20 40.78 -39.67 22.58
C ILE A 20 40.04 -39.86 21.25
N ILE A 21 39.05 -39.01 20.97
CA ILE A 21 38.48 -38.86 19.63
C ILE A 21 38.92 -37.49 19.14
N ALA A 22 39.68 -37.53 18.04
CA ALA A 22 40.25 -36.38 17.37
C ALA A 22 39.23 -35.25 17.14
N ASN A 23 39.70 -34.01 17.20
CA ASN A 23 38.98 -32.80 16.80
C ASN A 23 38.42 -32.95 15.39
N THR A 24 37.17 -33.38 15.25
CA THR A 24 36.37 -33.24 14.02
C THR A 24 35.43 -32.03 14.17
N PRO A 25 35.41 -31.11 13.18
CA PRO A 25 34.73 -29.81 13.28
C PRO A 25 33.22 -29.98 13.10
N PHE A 26 32.52 -30.31 14.18
CA PHE A 26 31.05 -30.42 14.17
C PHE A 26 30.36 -29.04 14.30
N LYS A 27 31.04 -28.04 14.87
CA LYS A 27 30.50 -26.69 15.08
C LYS A 27 30.32 -25.87 13.80
N ASP A 28 31.19 -26.05 12.80
CA ASP A 28 31.17 -25.20 11.60
C ASP A 28 29.99 -25.49 10.67
N LYS A 29 29.56 -26.76 10.56
CA LYS A 29 28.43 -27.13 9.70
C LYS A 29 27.08 -26.68 10.26
N GLN A 30 26.93 -26.68 11.59
CA GLN A 30 25.70 -26.20 12.23
C GLN A 30 25.58 -24.67 12.16
N ALA A 31 26.70 -23.95 12.33
CA ALA A 31 26.73 -22.51 12.15
C ALA A 31 26.44 -22.11 10.69
N ALA A 32 27.00 -22.84 9.71
CA ALA A 32 26.71 -22.63 8.30
C ALA A 32 25.24 -22.92 7.96
N ALA A 33 24.67 -24.02 8.46
CA ALA A 33 23.27 -24.36 8.24
C ALA A 33 22.30 -23.35 8.88
N GLN A 34 22.66 -22.79 10.04
CA GLN A 34 21.87 -21.74 10.68
C GLN A 34 21.94 -20.43 9.89
N ALA A 35 23.13 -20.04 9.41
CA ALA A 35 23.28 -18.86 8.56
C ALA A 35 22.56 -19.01 7.20
N GLU A 36 22.54 -20.22 6.62
CA GLU A 36 21.77 -20.51 5.41
C GLU A 36 20.26 -20.45 5.67
N LEU A 37 19.79 -20.94 6.83
CA LEU A 37 18.39 -20.85 7.23
C LEU A 37 17.99 -19.39 7.49
N ASP A 38 18.83 -18.61 8.17
CA ASP A 38 18.58 -17.20 8.45
C ASP A 38 18.54 -16.39 7.15
N ASN A 39 19.48 -16.63 6.22
CA ASN A 39 19.46 -16.04 4.88
C ASN A 39 18.23 -16.47 4.07
N TYR A 40 17.83 -17.74 4.15
CA TYR A 40 16.64 -18.23 3.46
C TYR A 40 15.37 -17.57 4.01
N ILE A 41 15.25 -17.42 5.33
CA ILE A 41 14.12 -16.73 5.97
C ILE A 41 14.12 -15.23 5.62
N GLU A 42 15.29 -14.58 5.60
CA GLU A 42 15.43 -13.19 5.16
C GLU A 42 15.00 -13.03 3.69
N THR A 43 15.49 -13.91 2.80
CA THR A 43 15.15 -13.92 1.37
C THR A 43 13.66 -14.20 1.15
N GLN A 44 13.07 -15.13 1.89
CA GLN A 44 11.63 -15.41 1.82
C GLN A 44 10.78 -14.27 2.41
N SER A 45 11.29 -13.56 3.43
CA SER A 45 10.61 -12.38 4.00
C SER A 45 10.60 -11.19 3.03
N GLU A 46 11.63 -11.05 2.18
CA GLU A 46 11.66 -10.08 1.09
C GLU A 46 10.81 -10.51 -0.12
N ALA A 47 10.65 -11.81 -0.36
CA ALA A 47 9.98 -12.35 -1.55
C ALA A 47 8.44 -12.36 -1.52
N VAL A 48 7.79 -12.01 -0.40
CA VAL A 48 6.33 -12.21 -0.22
C VAL A 48 5.49 -10.90 -0.26
N ALA A 49 6.09 -9.72 -0.28
CA ALA A 49 5.29 -8.50 -0.43
C ALA A 49 5.10 -8.17 -1.92
N PRO A 50 3.85 -7.98 -2.41
CA PRO A 50 3.65 -7.32 -3.68
C PRO A 50 4.40 -5.99 -3.65
N THR A 51 5.13 -5.64 -4.71
CA THR A 51 5.73 -4.32 -4.97
C THR A 51 4.68 -3.22 -5.14
N LYS A 52 3.51 -3.38 -4.54
CA LYS A 52 2.45 -2.40 -4.45
C LYS A 52 2.55 -1.79 -3.07
N ASP A 53 2.79 -0.49 -3.09
CA ASP A 53 2.74 0.34 -1.90
C ASP A 53 1.46 0.03 -1.09
N PRO A 54 1.58 -0.40 0.19
CA PRO A 54 0.42 -0.80 0.98
C PRO A 54 -0.50 0.37 1.34
N LEU A 55 -0.03 1.61 1.17
CA LEU A 55 -0.80 2.82 1.46
C LEU A 55 -1.01 3.66 0.20
N THR A 56 -2.23 4.13 -0.01
CA THR A 56 -2.48 5.16 -1.01
C THR A 56 -1.96 6.52 -0.54
N SER A 57 -1.77 7.47 -1.46
CA SER A 57 -1.44 8.86 -1.10
C SER A 57 -2.47 9.47 -0.15
N ARG A 58 -3.75 9.12 -0.31
CA ARG A 58 -4.83 9.57 0.58
C ARG A 58 -4.72 8.96 1.97
N ASP A 59 -4.36 7.68 2.08
CA ASP A 59 -4.14 7.03 3.38
C ASP A 59 -3.02 7.71 4.15
N ARG A 60 -1.90 8.02 3.48
CA ARG A 60 -0.80 8.78 4.07
C ARG A 60 -1.23 10.16 4.55
N ARG A 61 -2.07 10.87 3.79
CA ARG A 61 -2.61 12.17 4.21
C ARG A 61 -3.49 12.04 5.44
N ILE A 62 -4.35 11.03 5.48
CA ILE A 62 -5.19 10.75 6.66
C ILE A 62 -4.30 10.49 7.88
N ILE A 63 -3.32 9.61 7.76
CA ILE A 63 -2.39 9.28 8.86
C ILE A 63 -1.60 10.52 9.28
N GLY A 64 -1.06 11.26 8.30
CA GLY A 64 -0.33 12.51 8.49
C GLY A 64 -1.13 13.55 9.27
N GLU A 65 -2.42 13.69 8.96
CA GLU A 65 -3.33 14.57 9.68
C GLU A 65 -3.58 14.09 11.13
N ILE A 66 -3.75 12.79 11.36
CA ILE A 66 -4.01 12.23 12.70
C ILE A 66 -2.83 12.46 13.65
N ILE A 67 -1.60 12.23 13.15
CA ILE A 67 -0.38 12.26 13.98
C ILE A 67 0.48 13.52 13.75
N GLN A 68 -0.01 14.46 12.93
CA GLN A 68 0.58 15.77 12.65
C GLN A 68 2.00 15.68 12.06
N VAL A 69 2.13 14.92 10.97
CA VAL A 69 3.40 14.70 10.23
C VAL A 69 3.18 14.85 8.74
N GLU A 70 4.28 15.03 8.00
CA GLU A 70 4.25 15.00 6.54
C GLU A 70 3.78 13.62 6.03
N PRO A 71 2.77 13.54 5.15
CA PRO A 71 2.22 12.28 4.64
C PRO A 71 3.30 11.35 4.07
N GLU A 72 4.23 11.92 3.31
CA GLU A 72 5.33 11.23 2.63
C GLU A 72 6.31 10.59 3.61
N SER A 73 6.33 11.03 4.87
CA SER A 73 7.17 10.41 5.91
C SER A 73 6.65 9.04 6.36
N VAL A 74 5.38 8.70 6.08
CA VAL A 74 4.73 7.45 6.49
C VAL A 74 4.99 6.35 5.47
N ARG A 75 5.61 5.25 5.93
CA ARG A 75 5.94 4.10 5.09
C ARG A 75 4.83 3.06 5.05
N THR A 76 4.34 2.63 6.22
CA THR A 76 3.31 1.58 6.34
C THR A 76 2.67 1.60 7.72
N ILE A 77 1.57 0.87 7.88
CA ILE A 77 0.92 0.60 9.17
C ILE A 77 0.64 -0.90 9.32
N TRP A 78 0.61 -1.39 10.56
CA TRP A 78 0.11 -2.73 10.86
C TRP A 78 -0.56 -2.78 12.23
N LEU A 79 -1.36 -3.83 12.42
CA LEU A 79 -1.96 -4.16 13.71
C LEU A 79 -1.13 -5.26 14.39
N GLU A 80 -0.74 -5.03 15.62
CA GLU A 80 -0.11 -6.04 16.48
C GLU A 80 -1.06 -6.42 17.61
N GLY A 81 -1.23 -7.73 17.83
CA GLY A 81 -2.07 -8.27 18.91
C GLY A 81 -3.56 -7.87 18.84
N GLY A 82 -4.01 -7.23 17.75
CA GLY A 82 -5.38 -6.74 17.58
C GLY A 82 -5.74 -5.50 18.42
N ILE A 83 -4.77 -4.93 19.14
CA ILE A 83 -4.99 -3.84 20.11
C ILE A 83 -4.12 -2.61 19.75
N THR A 84 -2.92 -2.82 19.21
CA THR A 84 -1.99 -1.73 18.90
C THR A 84 -1.86 -1.55 17.40
N VAL A 85 -2.05 -0.31 16.94
CA VAL A 85 -1.70 0.13 15.59
C VAL A 85 -0.27 0.68 15.65
N TRP A 86 0.61 0.13 14.81
CA TRP A 86 1.95 0.69 14.61
C TRP A 86 2.02 1.45 13.30
N VAL A 87 2.57 2.65 13.36
CA VAL A 87 2.90 3.45 12.18
C VAL A 87 4.41 3.47 12.02
N ARG A 88 4.93 3.01 10.88
CA ARG A 88 6.36 3.06 10.55
C ARG A 88 6.66 4.19 9.59
N PHE A 89 7.71 4.93 9.90
CA PHE A 89 8.21 6.04 9.10
C PHE A 89 9.33 5.60 8.14
N ILE A 90 9.60 6.42 7.13
CA ILE A 90 10.71 6.19 6.18
C ILE A 90 12.06 6.16 6.89
N ASN A 91 12.25 6.97 7.93
CA ASN A 91 13.47 7.00 8.74
C ASN A 91 13.66 5.75 9.64
N GLY A 92 12.72 4.80 9.61
CA GLY A 92 12.77 3.55 10.36
C GLY A 92 12.16 3.61 11.76
N SER A 93 11.75 4.79 12.25
CA SER A 93 11.05 4.89 13.53
C SER A 93 9.64 4.32 13.47
N PHE A 94 9.08 4.00 14.62
CA PHE A 94 7.73 3.47 14.77
C PHE A 94 7.01 4.16 15.94
N LEU A 95 5.71 4.38 15.78
CA LEU A 95 4.84 4.93 16.83
C LEU A 95 3.65 3.99 17.09
N PRO A 96 3.41 3.61 18.36
CA PRO A 96 2.24 2.82 18.75
C PRO A 96 1.03 3.71 19.05
N PHE A 97 -0.15 3.23 18.69
CA PHE A 97 -1.44 3.83 19.03
C PHE A 97 -2.43 2.77 19.46
N ASP A 98 -3.34 3.15 20.35
CA ASP A 98 -4.52 2.35 20.66
C ASP A 98 -5.41 2.21 19.41
N ARG A 99 -5.87 0.99 19.12
CA ARG A 99 -6.64 0.67 17.93
C ARG A 99 -7.95 1.46 17.85
N ASP A 100 -8.71 1.51 18.95
CA ASP A 100 -10.04 2.12 18.93
C ASP A 100 -9.93 3.64 18.84
N TRP A 101 -8.95 4.21 19.53
CA TRP A 101 -8.59 5.62 19.37
C TRP A 101 -8.20 5.95 17.92
N PHE A 102 -7.32 5.15 17.32
CA PHE A 102 -6.84 5.40 15.95
C PHE A 102 -7.98 5.27 14.94
N ALA A 103 -8.82 4.24 15.07
CA ALA A 103 -9.98 4.03 14.21
C ALA A 103 -10.97 5.20 14.29
N LYS A 104 -11.23 5.72 15.50
CA LYS A 104 -12.06 6.90 15.69
C LYS A 104 -11.49 8.13 14.98
N ARG A 105 -10.18 8.38 15.10
CA ARG A 105 -9.51 9.49 14.42
C ARG A 105 -9.53 9.35 12.89
N VAL A 106 -9.33 8.14 12.37
CA VAL A 106 -9.49 7.87 10.94
C VAL A 106 -10.89 8.23 10.46
N ALA A 107 -11.94 7.88 11.21
CA ALA A 107 -13.30 8.23 10.85
C ALA A 107 -13.55 9.75 10.88
N GLU A 108 -13.06 10.44 11.91
CA GLU A 108 -13.16 11.91 12.04
C GLU A 108 -12.46 12.62 10.87
N VAL A 109 -11.22 12.24 10.56
CA VAL A 109 -10.45 12.84 9.45
C VAL A 109 -11.08 12.49 8.10
N LYS A 110 -11.54 11.25 7.89
CA LYS A 110 -12.23 10.89 6.63
C LYS A 110 -13.50 11.71 6.40
N ALA A 111 -14.19 12.13 7.45
CA ALA A 111 -15.40 12.94 7.34
C ALA A 111 -15.11 14.41 6.95
N THR A 112 -13.92 14.94 7.25
CA THR A 112 -13.58 16.35 7.02
C THR A 112 -12.54 16.57 5.92
N LEU A 113 -11.71 15.57 5.62
CA LEU A 113 -10.61 15.67 4.67
C LEU A 113 -11.13 15.69 3.24
N LEU A 114 -11.12 16.90 2.67
CA LEU A 114 -11.47 17.12 1.27
C LEU A 114 -10.48 16.42 0.32
N GLU A 115 -11.00 15.88 -0.77
CA GLU A 115 -10.16 15.43 -1.90
C GLU A 115 -9.35 16.62 -2.43
N THR A 116 -8.06 16.39 -2.70
CA THR A 116 -7.31 17.37 -3.50
C THR A 116 -7.84 17.37 -4.93
N PRO A 117 -7.64 18.46 -5.70
CA PRO A 117 -7.94 18.46 -7.12
C PRO A 117 -7.25 17.32 -7.87
N LEU A 118 -6.04 16.93 -7.46
CA LEU A 118 -5.29 15.82 -8.04
C LEU A 118 -5.99 14.47 -7.75
N GLU A 119 -6.25 14.14 -6.48
CA GLU A 119 -6.93 12.89 -6.08
C GLU A 119 -8.29 12.75 -6.76
N ARG A 120 -9.04 13.84 -6.82
CA ARG A 120 -10.33 13.87 -7.52
C ARG A 120 -10.14 13.56 -9.00
N ASN A 121 -9.17 14.19 -9.65
CA ASN A 121 -8.92 13.99 -11.08
C ASN A 121 -8.41 12.57 -11.39
N GLU A 122 -7.57 11.98 -10.53
CA GLU A 122 -7.12 10.58 -10.63
C GLU A 122 -8.33 9.64 -10.55
N ARG A 123 -9.15 9.77 -9.51
CA ARG A 123 -10.38 8.97 -9.36
C ARG A 123 -11.32 9.10 -10.56
N LEU A 124 -11.49 10.32 -11.08
CA LEU A 124 -12.33 10.56 -12.26
C LEU A 124 -11.70 10.00 -13.55
N SER A 125 -10.36 9.99 -13.65
CA SER A 125 -9.65 9.35 -14.75
C SER A 125 -9.91 7.85 -14.75
N ASP A 126 -9.83 7.20 -13.59
CA ASP A 126 -10.13 5.77 -13.43
C ASP A 126 -11.60 5.48 -13.81
N GLU A 127 -12.54 6.31 -13.34
CA GLU A 127 -13.97 6.19 -13.71
C GLU A 127 -14.18 6.32 -15.23
N LEU A 128 -13.43 7.20 -15.89
CA LEU A 128 -13.49 7.34 -17.35
C LEU A 128 -12.90 6.12 -18.07
N GLU A 129 -11.80 5.58 -17.58
CA GLU A 129 -11.15 4.40 -18.16
C GLU A 129 -12.09 3.19 -18.10
N GLU A 130 -12.69 2.92 -16.94
CA GLU A 130 -13.71 1.86 -16.77
C GLU A 130 -14.89 2.05 -17.73
N ALA A 131 -15.38 3.29 -17.86
CA ALA A 131 -16.44 3.59 -18.80
C ALA A 131 -15.99 3.38 -20.25
N CYS A 132 -14.78 3.81 -20.62
CA CYS A 132 -14.26 3.62 -21.96
C CYS A 132 -14.13 2.14 -22.33
N VAL A 133 -13.69 1.29 -21.40
CA VAL A 133 -13.68 -0.17 -21.57
C VAL A 133 -15.10 -0.69 -21.85
N LYS A 134 -16.10 -0.31 -21.02
CA LYS A 134 -17.50 -0.71 -21.19
C LYS A 134 -18.10 -0.32 -22.55
N PHE A 135 -17.71 0.85 -23.07
CA PHE A 135 -18.21 1.37 -24.33
C PHE A 135 -17.28 1.06 -25.53
N ASN A 136 -16.21 0.30 -25.34
CA ASN A 136 -15.19 0.06 -26.37
C ASN A 136 -14.70 1.37 -27.03
N LEU A 137 -14.25 2.30 -26.18
CA LEU A 137 -13.71 3.61 -26.53
C LEU A 137 -12.28 3.74 -26.00
N TRP A 138 -11.55 4.72 -26.54
CA TRP A 138 -10.23 5.09 -26.06
C TRP A 138 -10.09 6.61 -25.92
N HIS A 139 -9.30 7.05 -24.94
CA HIS A 139 -8.90 8.44 -24.75
C HIS A 139 -7.36 8.57 -24.69
N PRO A 140 -6.79 9.67 -25.21
CA PRO A 140 -5.35 9.90 -25.21
C PRO A 140 -4.81 10.21 -23.80
N GLN A 141 -4.71 11.49 -23.46
CA GLN A 141 -4.17 11.96 -22.19
C GLN A 141 -5.06 13.08 -21.65
N ILE A 142 -4.95 13.29 -20.34
CA ILE A 142 -5.76 14.19 -19.53
C ILE A 142 -4.81 15.18 -18.85
N ASP A 143 -5.09 16.49 -18.96
CA ASP A 143 -4.29 17.59 -18.37
C ASP A 143 -5.14 18.36 -17.33
N TRP A 144 -4.52 18.89 -16.25
CA TRP A 144 -5.18 19.02 -14.92
C TRP A 144 -5.72 20.42 -14.51
N LEU A 145 -6.44 20.45 -13.35
CA LEU A 145 -7.37 21.43 -12.72
C LEU A 145 -8.85 21.24 -13.10
N SER A 146 -9.14 21.09 -14.38
CA SER A 146 -10.39 20.56 -14.93
C SER A 146 -10.03 19.90 -16.25
N PHE A 147 -10.41 18.65 -16.46
CA PHE A 147 -9.95 17.97 -17.64
C PHE A 147 -11.03 17.82 -18.69
N SER A 148 -10.61 17.83 -19.94
CA SER A 148 -11.40 17.40 -21.09
C SER A 148 -10.52 16.56 -22.00
N THR A 149 -11.07 15.49 -22.53
CA THR A 149 -10.38 14.65 -23.50
C THR A 149 -11.31 14.27 -24.64
N LYS A 150 -10.69 13.78 -25.72
CA LYS A 150 -11.39 13.31 -26.91
C LYS A 150 -11.64 11.81 -26.76
N LEU A 151 -12.86 11.39 -27.09
CA LEU A 151 -13.23 9.99 -27.13
C LEU A 151 -13.21 9.48 -28.55
N TYR A 152 -12.56 8.35 -28.77
CA TYR A 152 -12.43 7.73 -30.08
C TYR A 152 -13.04 6.33 -30.09
N ARG A 153 -13.61 5.98 -31.25
CA ARG A 153 -14.03 4.62 -31.59
C ARG A 153 -13.58 4.32 -33.01
N ASN A 154 -12.83 3.25 -33.23
CA ASN A 154 -12.31 2.88 -34.55
C ASN A 154 -11.62 4.05 -35.27
N ASN A 155 -10.75 4.79 -34.57
CA ASN A 155 -10.09 6.01 -35.06
C ASN A 155 -11.00 7.20 -35.43
N GLN A 156 -12.31 7.11 -35.17
CA GLN A 156 -13.27 8.19 -35.39
C GLN A 156 -13.54 8.93 -34.07
N LEU A 157 -13.53 10.26 -34.13
CA LEU A 157 -13.90 11.10 -32.99
C LEU A 157 -15.39 10.97 -32.71
N VAL A 158 -15.74 10.51 -31.52
CA VAL A 158 -17.12 10.36 -31.03
C VAL A 158 -17.59 11.66 -30.38
N GLY A 159 -16.69 12.35 -29.69
CA GLY A 159 -16.98 13.59 -29.01
C GLY A 159 -15.93 13.90 -27.95
N TYR A 160 -16.30 14.79 -27.03
CA TYR A 160 -15.46 15.20 -25.94
C TYR A 160 -16.17 14.92 -24.62
N ILE A 161 -15.39 14.47 -23.65
CA ILE A 161 -15.83 14.29 -22.28
C ILE A 161 -14.90 15.07 -21.36
N GLY A 162 -15.38 15.44 -20.19
CA GLY A 162 -14.57 16.07 -19.17
C GLY A 162 -15.27 16.12 -17.85
N CYS A 163 -14.56 16.58 -16.83
CA CYS A 163 -15.14 16.86 -15.53
C CYS A 163 -14.64 18.21 -15.02
N ASN A 164 -15.55 18.99 -14.43
CA ASN A 164 -15.24 20.25 -13.78
C ASN A 164 -15.98 20.34 -12.43
N TYR A 165 -16.05 21.53 -11.83
CA TYR A 165 -16.74 21.75 -10.55
C TYR A 165 -18.25 21.44 -10.58
N GLN A 166 -18.88 21.44 -11.76
CA GLN A 166 -20.30 21.09 -11.94
C GLN A 166 -20.51 19.58 -12.17
N GLY A 167 -19.42 18.79 -12.23
CA GLY A 167 -19.45 17.35 -12.45
C GLY A 167 -19.00 16.94 -13.86
N TRP A 168 -19.38 15.72 -14.23
CA TRP A 168 -19.12 15.16 -15.56
C TRP A 168 -19.87 15.93 -16.62
N TYR A 169 -19.26 16.14 -17.78
CA TYR A 169 -19.93 16.69 -18.93
C TYR A 169 -19.47 16.07 -20.23
N SER A 170 -20.34 16.13 -21.23
CA SER A 170 -20.02 15.78 -22.61
C SER A 170 -20.41 16.86 -23.59
N ARG A 171 -19.70 16.92 -24.72
CA ARG A 171 -20.03 17.76 -25.86
C ARG A 171 -19.76 16.99 -27.16
N PRO A 172 -20.74 16.91 -28.09
CA PRO A 172 -20.51 16.25 -29.39
C PRO A 172 -19.50 16.98 -30.28
N ARG A 173 -19.31 18.29 -30.06
CA ARG A 173 -18.43 19.17 -30.85
C ARG A 173 -17.60 20.05 -29.92
N THR A 174 -16.43 20.48 -30.37
CA THR A 174 -15.49 21.32 -29.58
C THR A 174 -16.16 22.57 -28.99
N TYR A 175 -17.04 23.23 -29.75
CA TYR A 175 -17.73 24.46 -29.35
C TYR A 175 -19.21 24.22 -29.00
N GLY A 176 -19.58 22.98 -28.68
CA GLY A 176 -20.93 22.64 -28.25
C GLY A 176 -21.19 22.99 -26.79
N MET A 177 -22.48 23.11 -26.44
CA MET A 177 -22.90 23.22 -25.04
C MET A 177 -22.56 21.96 -24.26
N ASN A 178 -22.12 22.13 -23.01
CA ASN A 178 -21.85 21.04 -22.09
C ASN A 178 -23.17 20.41 -21.63
N ARG A 179 -23.26 19.08 -21.75
CA ARG A 179 -24.33 18.28 -21.16
C ARG A 179 -23.79 17.63 -19.90
N PHE A 180 -24.28 18.07 -18.74
CA PHE A 180 -23.81 17.58 -17.44
C PHE A 180 -24.47 16.27 -17.05
N ALA A 181 -23.69 15.38 -16.46
CA ALA A 181 -24.06 14.03 -16.06
C ALA A 181 -23.55 13.76 -14.64
N SER A 182 -24.12 12.74 -13.99
CA SER A 182 -23.65 12.29 -12.68
C SER A 182 -22.47 11.32 -12.75
N SER A 183 -22.15 10.79 -13.94
CA SER A 183 -21.06 9.82 -14.16
C SER A 183 -20.46 9.90 -15.55
N ALA A 184 -19.26 9.33 -15.72
CA ALA A 184 -18.60 9.19 -17.02
C ALA A 184 -19.44 8.37 -18.00
N SER A 185 -20.06 7.27 -17.53
CA SER A 185 -20.92 6.41 -18.36
C SER A 185 -22.14 7.14 -18.92
N GLU A 186 -22.80 7.94 -18.10
CA GLU A 186 -23.94 8.75 -18.53
C GLU A 186 -23.49 9.85 -19.50
N ALA A 187 -22.37 10.52 -19.22
CA ALA A 187 -21.80 11.51 -20.12
C ALA A 187 -21.47 10.93 -21.51
N ILE A 188 -20.93 9.71 -21.58
CA ILE A 188 -20.69 8.97 -22.83
C ILE A 188 -22.02 8.64 -23.54
N THR A 189 -23.04 8.24 -22.79
CA THR A 189 -24.37 7.92 -23.35
C THR A 189 -25.00 9.13 -24.03
N PHE A 190 -24.79 10.35 -23.51
CA PHE A 190 -25.25 11.60 -24.15
C PHE A 190 -24.62 11.88 -25.52
N LEU A 191 -23.52 11.21 -25.85
CA LEU A 191 -22.91 11.23 -27.18
C LEU A 191 -23.58 10.23 -28.15
N GLY A 192 -24.63 9.54 -27.72
CA GLY A 192 -25.37 8.56 -28.53
C GLY A 192 -24.68 7.19 -28.61
N VAL A 193 -23.69 6.95 -27.75
CA VAL A 193 -22.91 5.72 -27.71
C VAL A 193 -23.61 4.68 -26.86
N ARG A 194 -23.71 3.44 -27.37
CA ARG A 194 -24.24 2.30 -26.62
C ARG A 194 -23.10 1.40 -26.10
N PRO A 195 -23.30 0.71 -24.97
CA PRO A 195 -22.34 -0.27 -24.45
C PRO A 195 -22.01 -1.33 -25.49
N ALA A 196 -20.79 -1.85 -25.46
CA ALA A 196 -20.47 -3.03 -26.27
C ALA A 196 -21.30 -4.21 -25.75
N VAL A 197 -22.03 -4.88 -26.64
CA VAL A 197 -22.68 -6.14 -26.31
C VAL A 197 -21.57 -7.19 -26.30
N ALA A 198 -21.39 -7.90 -25.20
CA ALA A 198 -20.46 -9.03 -25.15
C ALA A 198 -20.89 -10.03 -26.22
N ALA A 199 -20.00 -10.33 -27.16
CA ALA A 199 -20.18 -11.32 -28.21
C ALA A 199 -19.95 -12.73 -27.66
#